data_AF-A0A535DA69-F1
#
_entry.id   AF-A0A535DA69-F1
#
_cell.length_a   1.000
_cell.length_b   1.000
_cell.length_c   1.000
_cell.angle_alpha   90.00
_cell.angle_beta   90.00
_cell.angle_gamma   90.00
#
_symmetry.space_group_name_H-M   'P 1'
#
loop_
_entity.id
_entity.type
_entity.pdbx_description
1 polymer ?
#
loop_
_entity_poly.entity_id
_entity_poly.type
_entity_poly.pdbx_seq_one_letter_code
_entity_poly.pdbx_strand_id
1 'polypeptide(L)'
;MLAELQPATATEAMLAAQMVGTQRAAMTFLERAMNPDQTLAGVDANVLRATRLMRLFSEQVDTVAKLKGKGGQQRVVVEHVNVAAGGQAIVGIVVPGGRGPTPDDHG
;
A
#
# COMPACT_ATOMS: atom_id res chain seq x y z
N MET A 1 -14.08 9.67 10.05
CA MET A 1 -12.95 8.89 9.49
C MET A 1 -13.41 7.74 8.60
N LEU A 2 -14.16 6.74 9.11
CA LEU A 2 -14.60 5.60 8.28
C LEU A 2 -15.49 6.00 7.08
N ALA A 3 -16.41 6.94 7.29
CA ALA A 3 -17.30 7.45 6.24
C ALA A 3 -16.53 8.23 5.14
N GLU A 4 -15.50 8.99 5.51
CA GLU A 4 -14.63 9.74 4.59
C GLU A 4 -13.79 8.80 3.69
N LEU A 5 -13.47 7.60 4.18
CA LEU A 5 -12.71 6.62 3.42
C LEU A 5 -13.51 5.99 2.28
N GLN A 6 -14.85 6.07 2.29
CA GLN A 6 -15.73 5.56 1.23
C GLN A 6 -15.28 4.19 0.69
N PRO A 7 -15.26 3.13 1.53
CA PRO A 7 -14.80 1.81 1.11
C PRO A 7 -15.74 1.22 0.05
N ALA A 8 -15.18 0.77 -1.08
CA ALA A 8 -15.94 0.19 -2.19
C ALA A 8 -16.03 -1.35 -2.11
N THR A 9 -15.15 -1.98 -1.32
CA THR A 9 -15.04 -3.43 -1.18
C THR A 9 -15.02 -3.86 0.28
N ALA A 10 -15.34 -5.13 0.54
CA ALA A 10 -15.23 -5.71 1.89
C ALA A 10 -13.79 -5.58 2.45
N THR A 11 -12.78 -5.77 1.60
CA THR A 11 -11.37 -5.61 1.96
C THR A 11 -11.05 -4.17 2.36
N GLU A 12 -11.53 -3.17 1.61
CA GLU A 12 -11.38 -1.76 2.00
C GLU A 12 -12.08 -1.44 3.31
N ALA A 13 -13.27 -2.01 3.55
CA ALA A 13 -14.01 -1.81 4.80
C ALA A 13 -13.27 -2.42 6.00
N MET A 14 -12.71 -3.63 5.85
CA MET A 14 -11.88 -4.26 6.87
C MET A 14 -10.60 -3.47 7.14
N LEU A 15 -9.93 -2.98 6.11
CA LEU A 15 -8.74 -2.15 6.25
C LEU A 15 -9.07 -0.83 6.98
N ALA A 16 -10.18 -0.18 6.62
CA ALA A 16 -10.65 1.01 7.31
C ALA A 16 -10.94 0.77 8.80
N ALA A 17 -11.58 -0.36 9.14
CA ALA A 17 -11.82 -0.75 10.52
C ALA A 17 -10.50 -1.00 11.27
N GLN A 18 -9.55 -1.68 10.63
CA GLN A 18 -8.21 -1.91 11.17
C GLN A 18 -7.48 -0.58 11.45
N MET A 19 -7.53 0.38 10.52
CA MET A 19 -6.90 1.70 10.70
C MET A 19 -7.42 2.45 11.92
N VAL A 20 -8.74 2.41 12.17
CA VAL A 20 -9.32 3.00 13.38
C VAL A 20 -8.81 2.30 14.64
N GLY A 21 -8.73 0.96 14.62
CA GLY A 21 -8.16 0.18 15.70
C GLY A 21 -6.69 0.53 15.98
N THR A 22 -5.87 0.59 14.94
CA THR A 22 -4.45 0.98 15.00
C THR A 22 -4.28 2.35 15.65
N GLN A 23 -5.03 3.35 15.17
CA GLN A 23 -4.90 4.72 15.67
C GLN A 23 -5.35 4.84 17.13
N ARG A 24 -6.45 4.16 17.51
CA ARG A 24 -6.91 4.14 18.89
C ARG A 24 -5.87 3.49 19.82
N ALA A 25 -5.30 2.36 19.42
CA ALA A 25 -4.27 1.70 20.20
C ALA A 25 -3.01 2.56 20.35
N ALA A 26 -2.60 3.27 19.28
CA ALA A 26 -1.48 4.21 19.33
C ALA A 26 -1.74 5.32 20.38
N MET A 27 -2.93 5.92 20.34
CA MET A 27 -3.32 6.97 21.29
C MET A 27 -3.39 6.45 22.73
N THR A 28 -3.90 5.24 22.97
CA THR A 28 -3.88 4.63 24.31
C THR A 28 -2.46 4.44 24.84
N PHE A 29 -1.49 4.08 24.00
CA PHE A 29 -0.10 3.98 24.45
C PHE A 29 0.52 5.34 24.72
N LEU A 30 0.21 6.38 23.94
CA LEU A 30 0.65 7.74 24.24
C LEU A 30 0.06 8.24 25.57
N GLU A 31 -1.23 8.01 25.81
CA GLU A 31 -1.89 8.34 27.07
C GLU A 31 -1.21 7.65 28.26
N ARG A 32 -0.94 6.34 28.14
CA ARG A 32 -0.23 5.57 29.17
C ARG A 32 1.19 6.07 29.43
N ALA A 33 1.88 6.56 28.39
CA ALA A 33 3.22 7.12 28.53
C ALA A 33 3.23 8.44 29.34
N MET A 34 2.11 9.16 29.40
CA MET A 34 1.96 10.41 30.13
C MET A 34 1.49 10.22 31.59
N ASN A 35 1.25 8.98 32.03
CA ASN A 35 0.83 8.71 33.41
C ASN A 35 1.92 9.14 34.40
N PRO A 36 1.58 9.87 35.48
CA PRO A 36 2.55 10.45 36.41
C PRO A 36 3.37 9.38 37.17
N ASP A 37 2.81 8.19 37.37
CA ASP A 37 3.46 7.08 38.08
C ASP A 37 4.30 6.17 37.15
N GLN A 38 4.63 6.62 35.93
CA GLN A 38 5.45 5.83 35.01
C GLN A 38 6.93 5.84 35.38
N THR A 39 7.56 4.68 35.22
CA THR A 39 9.01 4.57 35.14
C THR A 39 9.50 5.03 33.77
N LEU A 40 10.75 5.48 33.67
CA LEU A 40 11.36 5.87 32.40
C LEU A 40 11.25 4.74 31.35
N ALA A 41 11.55 3.50 31.75
CA ALA A 41 11.41 2.34 30.87
C ALA A 41 9.95 2.10 30.42
N GLY A 42 8.97 2.43 31.26
CA GLY A 42 7.55 2.38 30.92
C GLY A 42 7.16 3.43 29.89
N VAL A 43 7.64 4.67 30.06
CA VAL A 43 7.47 5.75 29.07
C VAL A 43 8.05 5.32 27.72
N ASP A 44 9.30 4.88 27.69
CA ASP A 44 10.00 4.48 26.46
C ASP A 44 9.29 3.32 25.75
N ALA A 45 8.87 2.30 26.49
CA ALA A 45 8.15 1.16 25.93
C ALA A 45 6.80 1.57 25.32
N ASN A 46 6.05 2.45 25.98
CA ASN A 46 4.76 2.93 25.49
C ASN A 46 4.94 3.85 24.26
N VAL A 47 5.89 4.78 24.28
CA VAL A 47 6.21 5.64 23.13
C VAL A 47 6.67 4.81 21.94
N LEU A 48 7.49 3.77 22.15
CA LEU A 48 7.93 2.87 21.08
C LEU A 48 6.75 2.10 20.45
N ARG A 49 5.84 1.58 21.28
CA ARG A 49 4.62 0.89 20.80
C ARG A 49 3.72 1.83 20.00
N ALA A 50 3.48 3.04 20.52
CA ALA A 50 2.71 4.06 19.82
C ALA A 50 3.35 4.40 18.46
N THR A 51 4.67 4.61 18.43
CA THR A 51 5.41 4.95 17.21
C THR A 51 5.31 3.86 16.15
N ARG A 52 5.38 2.58 16.54
CA ARG A 52 5.19 1.46 15.61
C ARG A 52 3.79 1.42 15.02
N LEU A 53 2.76 1.66 15.84
CA LEU A 53 1.37 1.72 15.37
C LEU A 53 1.12 2.93 14.46
N MET A 54 1.72 4.08 14.75
CA MET A 54 1.63 5.26 13.87
C MET A 54 2.29 5.02 12.51
N ARG A 55 3.43 4.30 12.46
CA ARG A 55 4.05 3.88 11.19
C ARG A 55 3.15 2.92 10.41
N LEU A 56 2.60 1.91 11.08
CA LEU A 56 1.63 0.99 10.48
C LEU A 56 0.42 1.76 9.93
N PHE A 57 -0.08 2.75 10.66
CA PHE A 57 -1.19 3.59 10.19
C PHE A 57 -0.83 4.31 8.88
N SER A 58 0.37 4.88 8.75
CA SER A 58 0.85 5.49 7.49
C SER A 58 0.93 4.47 6.35
N GLU A 59 1.44 3.26 6.60
CA GLU A 59 1.48 2.18 5.61
C GLU A 59 0.06 1.74 5.17
N GLN A 60 -0.90 1.75 6.09
CA GLN A 60 -2.31 1.49 5.78
C GLN A 60 -2.92 2.60 4.91
N VAL A 61 -2.56 3.87 5.12
CA VAL A 61 -2.97 4.99 4.25
C VAL A 61 -2.48 4.77 2.83
N ASP A 62 -1.21 4.40 2.64
CA ASP A 62 -0.66 4.09 1.31
C ASP A 62 -1.36 2.90 0.66
N THR A 63 -1.72 1.90 1.47
CA THR A 63 -2.47 0.72 1.00
C THR A 63 -3.87 1.12 0.52
N VAL A 64 -4.58 1.98 1.24
CA VAL A 64 -5.88 2.52 0.80
C VAL A 64 -5.72 3.31 -0.50
N ALA A 65 -4.67 4.13 -0.64
CA ALA A 65 -4.41 4.88 -1.86
C ALA A 65 -4.19 3.95 -3.08
N LYS A 66 -3.48 2.85 -2.89
CA LYS A 66 -3.27 1.81 -3.91
C LYS A 66 -4.58 1.09 -4.28
N LEU A 67 -5.37 0.67 -3.28
CA LEU A 67 -6.66 -0.01 -3.50
C LEU A 67 -7.66 0.89 -4.25
N LYS A 68 -7.64 2.20 -3.98
CA LYS A 68 -8.47 3.19 -4.68
C LYS A 68 -7.98 3.54 -6.10
N GLY A 69 -6.98 2.82 -6.62
CA GLY A 69 -6.50 2.99 -7.99
C GLY A 69 -5.64 4.26 -8.20
N LYS A 70 -5.21 4.93 -7.14
CA LYS A 70 -4.27 6.08 -7.24
C LYS A 70 -2.80 5.63 -7.41
N GLY A 71 -2.52 4.34 -7.28
CA GLY A 71 -1.30 3.71 -7.77
C GLY A 71 -1.66 2.81 -8.96
N GLY A 72 -1.17 3.14 -10.15
CA GLY A 72 -1.60 2.55 -11.42
C GLY A 72 -1.70 1.03 -11.42
N GLN A 73 -2.71 0.54 -12.14
CA GLN A 73 -2.89 -0.88 -12.44
C GLN A 73 -1.61 -1.41 -13.12
N GLN A 74 -0.76 -2.11 -12.39
CA GLN A 74 0.26 -2.94 -13.03
C GLN A 74 -0.46 -4.20 -13.53
N ARG A 75 -1.07 -4.08 -14.71
CA ARG A 75 -1.75 -5.17 -15.40
C ARG A 75 -0.68 -6.19 -15.82
N VAL A 76 -0.42 -7.17 -14.97
CA VAL A 76 0.41 -8.33 -15.33
C VAL A 76 -0.41 -9.16 -16.32
N VAL A 77 -0.13 -9.00 -17.60
CA VAL A 77 -0.66 -9.88 -18.65
C VAL A 77 0.22 -11.12 -18.63
N VAL A 78 -0.31 -12.24 -18.11
CA VAL A 78 0.35 -13.54 -18.19
C VAL A 78 0.06 -14.13 -19.56
N GLU A 79 0.91 -13.84 -20.55
CA GLU A 79 0.98 -14.68 -21.74
C GLU A 79 1.67 -15.99 -21.35
N HIS A 80 0.95 -17.11 -21.43
CA HIS A 80 1.54 -18.43 -21.29
C HIS A 80 2.50 -18.65 -22.46
N VAL A 81 3.79 -18.40 -22.25
CA VAL A 81 4.84 -18.80 -23.19
C VAL A 81 5.12 -20.27 -22.95
N ASN A 82 4.83 -21.09 -23.95
CA ASN A 82 5.21 -22.51 -23.95
C ASN A 82 6.74 -22.57 -24.10
N VAL A 83 7.46 -22.68 -22.98
CA VAL A 83 8.93 -22.73 -22.98
C VAL A 83 9.36 -24.15 -23.38
N ALA A 84 9.59 -24.36 -24.68
CA ALA A 84 10.47 -25.44 -25.10
C ALA A 84 11.88 -25.17 -24.56
N ALA A 85 12.50 -26.19 -23.98
CA ALA A 85 13.71 -26.11 -23.18
C ALA A 85 14.84 -25.30 -23.84
N GLY A 86 15.25 -24.20 -23.17
CA GLY A 86 16.49 -23.47 -23.48
C GLY A 86 16.27 -22.12 -24.15
N GLY A 87 16.09 -21.07 -23.35
CA GLY A 87 16.15 -19.68 -23.83
C GLY A 87 15.91 -18.69 -22.70
N GLN A 88 16.89 -17.83 -22.41
CA GLN A 88 16.79 -16.79 -21.38
C GLN A 88 15.65 -15.82 -21.71
N ALA A 89 14.70 -15.64 -20.79
CA ALA A 89 13.65 -14.63 -20.94
C ALA A 89 14.19 -13.26 -20.51
N ILE A 90 14.36 -12.35 -21.47
CA ILE A 90 14.54 -10.92 -21.18
C ILE A 90 13.16 -10.34 -20.84
N VAL A 91 13.02 -9.81 -19.62
CA VAL A 91 11.81 -9.09 -19.19
C VAL A 91 11.84 -7.69 -19.80
N GLY A 92 11.06 -7.45 -20.85
CA GLY A 92 10.82 -6.12 -21.41
C GLY A 92 9.58 -5.48 -20.79
N ILE A 93 9.71 -4.29 -20.21
CA ILE A 93 8.57 -3.44 -19.83
C ILE A 93 7.99 -2.87 -21.13
N VAL A 94 6.80 -3.31 -21.53
CA VAL A 94 6.09 -2.71 -22.68
C VAL A 94 5.25 -1.55 -22.18
N VAL A 95 5.62 -0.33 -22.56
CA VAL A 95 4.77 0.87 -22.46
C VAL A 95 3.91 0.92 -23.73
N PRO A 96 2.56 0.86 -23.65
CA PRO A 96 1.73 0.97 -24.84
C PRO A 96 1.56 2.45 -25.19
N GLY A 97 2.24 2.90 -26.24
CA GLY A 97 2.10 4.28 -26.71
C GLY A 97 3.15 4.69 -27.74
N GLY A 98 3.07 4.15 -28.95
CA GLY A 98 3.94 4.55 -30.05
C GLY A 98 3.42 4.01 -31.37
N ARG A 99 2.59 4.80 -32.04
CA ARG A 99 2.15 4.59 -33.42
C ARG A 99 3.39 4.43 -34.31
N GLY A 100 3.59 3.24 -34.86
CA GLY A 100 4.62 2.98 -35.87
C GLY A 100 4.31 3.76 -37.15
N PRO A 101 5.33 4.28 -37.87
CA PRO A 101 5.12 4.94 -39.15
C PRO A 101 4.83 3.89 -40.23
N THR A 102 3.75 4.09 -40.98
CA THR A 102 3.51 3.40 -42.25
C THR A 102 4.48 3.92 -43.30
N PRO A 103 5.09 3.05 -44.12
CA PRO A 103 5.91 3.47 -45.25
C PRO A 103 4.97 3.84 -46.41
N ASP A 104 4.79 5.14 -46.65
CA ASP A 104 4.11 5.61 -47.85
C ASP A 104 5.14 5.96 -48.91
N ASP A 105 5.08 5.12 -49.95
CA ASP A 105 5.76 5.11 -51.24
C ASP A 105 5.36 6.34 -52.06
N HIS A 106 6.35 7.16 -52.46
CA HIS A 106 6.17 8.27 -53.39
C HIS A 106 7.37 8.41 -54.32
N GLY A 107 7.15 8.10 -55.62
CA GLY A 107 7.67 8.86 -56.77
C GLY A 107 9.01 8.45 -57.34
#